data_AF-A0A6L7LGA3-F1
#
_entry.id   AF-A0A6L7LGA3-F1
#
_cell.length_a   1.000
_cell.length_b   1.000
_cell.length_c   1.000
_cell.angle_alpha   90.00
_cell.angle_beta   90.00
_cell.angle_gamma   90.00
#
_symmetry.space_group_name_H-M   'P 1'
#
loop_
_entity.id
_entity.type
_entity.pdbx_description
1 polymer ?
#
loop_
_entity_poly.entity_id
_entity_poly.type
_entity_poly.pdbx_seq_one_letter_code
_entity_poly.pdbx_strand_id
1 'polypeptide(L)'
;MVYTLDDDDVILSAVRVPKLQQLPAFADLLTTYMERTGIGDTELARRIPVSRPTLIRWKEGVTTRPRYREDVVRCAELLLLTPEERDEFLLAAGFSPDTPPIPEETSAIATIPEAASPGTPVSTEIIAVPPAPIAPSEEPPGLPRASFLRRWGLRLGLLAASLLIVVLVAVFVTFVVLDRTV
;
A
#
# COMPACT_ATOMS: atom_id res chain seq x y z
N MET A 1 17.50 49.29 15.78
CA MET A 1 16.44 48.76 16.65
C MET A 1 16.18 47.35 16.19
N VAL A 2 16.52 46.41 17.04
CA VAL A 2 16.53 44.97 16.80
C VAL A 2 15.08 44.50 16.85
N TYR A 3 14.55 43.97 15.75
CA TYR A 3 13.35 43.16 15.83
C TYR A 3 13.77 41.86 16.52
N THR A 4 13.36 41.71 17.77
CA THR A 4 13.32 40.42 18.46
C THR A 4 12.34 39.57 17.66
N LEU A 5 12.88 38.77 16.75
CA LEU A 5 12.16 37.62 16.21
C LEU A 5 11.89 36.72 17.41
N ASP A 6 10.62 36.64 17.80
CA ASP A 6 10.11 35.70 18.79
C ASP A 6 10.66 34.31 18.49
N ASP A 7 11.49 33.78 19.40
CA ASP A 7 12.00 32.40 19.38
C ASP A 7 10.84 31.37 19.38
N ASP A 8 9.61 31.78 19.68
CA ASP A 8 8.42 30.92 19.68
C ASP A 8 7.94 30.53 18.25
N ASP A 9 8.27 31.30 17.20
CA ASP A 9 7.95 30.93 15.81
C ASP A 9 8.90 29.84 15.24
N VAL A 10 10.13 29.76 15.79
CA VAL A 10 11.10 28.71 15.44
C VAL A 10 10.73 27.38 16.10
N ILE A 11 10.13 27.42 17.30
CA ILE A 11 9.74 26.21 18.00
C ILE A 11 8.42 25.66 17.44
N LEU A 12 7.45 26.48 17.04
CA LEU A 12 6.21 26.00 16.43
C LEU A 12 6.38 25.45 15.00
N SER A 13 7.45 25.82 14.29
CA SER A 13 7.83 25.19 13.02
C SER A 13 8.67 23.91 13.22
N ALA A 14 9.26 23.71 14.40
CA ALA A 14 10.01 22.52 14.79
C ALA A 14 9.20 21.46 15.56
N VAL A 15 7.98 21.79 16.04
CA VAL A 15 7.02 20.82 16.58
C VAL A 15 6.39 20.02 15.42
N ARG A 16 7.17 19.05 14.91
CA ARG A 16 6.72 17.86 14.17
C ARG A 16 5.48 18.03 13.28
N VAL A 17 5.65 18.72 12.14
CA VAL A 17 4.77 18.50 10.97
C VAL A 17 5.56 18.00 9.74
N PRO A 18 6.15 16.78 9.74
CA PRO A 18 6.49 16.16 8.46
C PRO A 18 6.36 14.62 8.45
N LYS A 19 5.14 14.07 8.44
CA LYS A 19 4.91 12.72 7.89
C LYS A 19 3.48 12.50 7.37
N LEU A 20 2.49 13.21 7.90
CA LEU A 20 1.11 13.09 7.43
C LEU A 20 0.83 13.71 6.05
N GLN A 21 1.67 14.65 5.57
CA GLN A 21 1.44 15.30 4.26
C GLN A 21 2.04 14.57 3.05
N GLN A 22 2.74 13.44 3.25
CA GLN A 22 3.32 12.66 2.15
C GLN A 22 3.19 11.15 2.38
N LEU A 23 2.06 10.70 2.95
CA LEU A 23 1.74 9.28 2.85
C LEU A 23 1.52 8.95 1.37
N PRO A 24 2.35 8.09 0.76
CA PRO A 24 2.17 7.68 -0.62
C PRO A 24 0.79 7.04 -0.80
N ALA A 25 0.21 7.15 -2.00
CA ALA A 25 -1.08 6.56 -2.25
C ALA A 25 -1.00 5.03 -2.11
N PHE A 26 -2.08 4.40 -1.64
CA PHE A 26 -2.17 2.95 -1.50
C PHE A 26 -1.71 2.19 -2.76
N ALA A 27 -2.10 2.70 -3.93
CA ALA A 27 -1.74 2.17 -5.23
C ALA A 27 -0.21 2.16 -5.48
N ASP A 28 0.47 3.21 -5.05
CA ASP A 28 1.92 3.36 -5.21
C ASP A 28 2.64 2.38 -4.29
N LEU A 29 2.26 2.31 -3.01
CA LEU A 29 2.81 1.34 -2.05
C LEU A 29 2.61 -0.10 -2.51
N LEU A 30 1.39 -0.45 -2.94
CA LEU A 30 1.08 -1.78 -3.46
C LEU A 30 1.99 -2.14 -4.64
N THR A 31 2.19 -1.20 -5.56
CA THR A 31 3.04 -1.41 -6.74
C THR A 31 4.50 -1.60 -6.33
N THR A 32 5.04 -0.73 -5.46
CA THR A 32 6.42 -0.80 -4.98
C THR A 32 6.70 -2.12 -4.26
N TYR A 33 5.80 -2.57 -3.37
CA TYR A 33 6.01 -3.80 -2.63
C TYR A 33 5.85 -5.06 -3.50
N MET A 34 4.95 -5.04 -4.48
CA MET A 34 4.85 -6.11 -5.47
C MET A 34 6.10 -6.21 -6.36
N GLU A 35 6.66 -5.08 -6.77
CA GLU A 35 7.92 -5.03 -7.54
C GLU A 35 9.09 -5.57 -6.72
N ARG A 36 9.18 -5.19 -5.44
CA ARG A 36 10.23 -5.66 -4.52
C ARG A 36 10.18 -7.17 -4.30
N THR A 37 8.99 -7.73 -4.15
CA THR A 37 8.81 -9.18 -3.89
C THR A 37 8.77 -10.03 -5.16
N GLY A 38 8.64 -9.41 -6.34
CA GLY A 38 8.47 -10.10 -7.61
C GLY A 38 7.13 -10.83 -7.75
N ILE A 39 6.16 -10.56 -6.86
CA ILE A 39 4.85 -11.22 -6.88
C ILE A 39 3.95 -10.52 -7.90
N GLY A 40 3.55 -11.26 -8.93
CA GLY A 40 2.61 -10.79 -9.94
C GLY A 40 1.15 -10.75 -9.46
N ASP A 41 0.32 -9.93 -10.09
CA ASP A 41 -1.11 -9.78 -9.80
C ASP A 41 -1.90 -11.09 -9.91
N THR A 42 -1.53 -11.95 -10.84
CA THR A 42 -2.16 -13.28 -10.97
C THR A 42 -1.82 -14.19 -9.80
N GLU A 43 -0.58 -14.12 -9.30
CA GLU A 43 -0.14 -14.93 -8.16
C GLU A 43 -0.77 -14.44 -6.86
N LEU A 44 -0.83 -13.11 -6.70
CA LEU A 44 -1.47 -12.49 -5.55
C LEU A 44 -2.97 -12.83 -5.50
N ALA A 45 -3.69 -12.67 -6.62
CA ALA A 45 -5.13 -12.98 -6.73
C ALA A 45 -5.47 -14.46 -6.48
N ARG A 46 -4.53 -15.38 -6.66
CA ARG A 46 -4.74 -16.81 -6.32
C ARG A 46 -4.72 -17.06 -4.82
N ARG A 47 -4.03 -16.22 -4.05
CA ARG A 47 -3.75 -16.42 -2.63
C ARG A 47 -4.66 -15.60 -1.71
N ILE A 48 -5.29 -14.56 -2.22
CA ILE A 48 -6.31 -13.76 -1.50
C ILE A 48 -7.67 -13.89 -2.17
N PRO A 49 -8.78 -13.71 -1.43
CA PRO A 49 -10.14 -13.76 -1.99
C PRO A 49 -10.51 -12.50 -2.79
N VAL A 50 -9.55 -11.92 -3.51
CA VAL A 50 -9.69 -10.71 -4.30
C VAL A 50 -9.42 -11.05 -5.77
N SER A 51 -10.36 -10.70 -6.64
CA SER A 51 -10.21 -10.96 -8.07
C SER A 51 -9.02 -10.19 -8.66
N ARG A 52 -8.34 -10.78 -9.64
CA ARG A 52 -7.25 -10.12 -10.38
C ARG A 52 -7.65 -8.74 -10.96
N PRO A 53 -8.85 -8.56 -11.58
CA PRO A 53 -9.34 -7.24 -11.98
C PRO A 53 -9.45 -6.24 -10.82
N THR A 54 -9.81 -6.69 -9.63
CA THR A 54 -9.88 -5.84 -8.44
C THR A 54 -8.49 -5.38 -8.01
N LEU A 55 -7.49 -6.27 -7.97
CA LEU A 55 -6.11 -5.90 -7.68
C LEU A 55 -5.54 -4.90 -8.67
N ILE A 56 -5.88 -5.02 -9.95
CA ILE A 56 -5.46 -4.02 -10.94
C ILE A 56 -6.08 -2.66 -10.61
N ARG A 57 -7.38 -2.60 -10.33
CA ARG A 57 -8.04 -1.33 -9.96
C ARG A 57 -7.44 -0.69 -8.71
N TRP A 58 -6.94 -1.52 -7.80
CA TRP A 58 -6.20 -1.06 -6.62
C TRP A 58 -4.87 -0.42 -7.03
N LYS A 59 -4.09 -1.09 -7.90
CA LYS A 59 -2.82 -0.58 -8.44
C LYS A 59 -2.99 0.66 -9.33
N GLU A 60 -4.12 0.80 -10.02
CA GLU A 60 -4.43 1.97 -10.84
C GLU A 60 -4.92 3.15 -10.00
N GLY A 61 -5.16 2.96 -8.71
CA GLY A 61 -5.71 3.98 -7.81
C GLY A 61 -7.19 4.27 -8.03
N VAL A 62 -7.88 3.48 -8.87
CA VAL A 62 -9.34 3.57 -9.10
C VAL A 62 -10.10 3.23 -7.83
N THR A 63 -9.56 2.30 -7.03
CA THR A 63 -10.09 1.98 -5.70
C THR A 63 -9.05 2.38 -4.67
N THR A 64 -9.22 3.57 -4.09
CA THR A 64 -8.33 4.11 -3.06
C THR A 64 -8.56 3.45 -1.69
N ARG A 65 -9.78 2.96 -1.45
CA ARG A 65 -10.18 2.35 -0.18
C ARG A 65 -10.83 0.98 -0.42
N PRO A 66 -10.09 -0.12 -0.22
CA PRO A 66 -10.63 -1.47 -0.23
C PRO A 66 -11.81 -1.62 0.75
N ARG A 67 -12.76 -2.52 0.44
CA ARG A 67 -13.95 -2.73 1.28
C ARG A 67 -13.65 -3.52 2.55
N TYR A 68 -12.79 -4.51 2.45
CA TYR A 68 -12.48 -5.43 3.53
C TYR A 68 -11.03 -5.22 3.99
N ARG A 69 -10.85 -5.03 5.29
CA ARG A 69 -9.53 -4.83 5.91
C ARG A 69 -8.70 -6.09 5.79
N GLU A 70 -9.35 -7.23 5.99
CA GLU A 70 -8.76 -8.56 6.03
C GLU A 70 -8.05 -8.89 4.72
N ASP A 71 -8.60 -8.42 3.59
CA ASP A 71 -7.97 -8.59 2.28
C ASP A 71 -6.65 -7.81 2.16
N VAL A 72 -6.61 -6.61 2.74
CA VAL A 72 -5.41 -5.76 2.75
C VAL A 72 -4.35 -6.32 3.69
N VAL A 73 -4.75 -6.85 4.85
CA VAL A 73 -3.86 -7.52 5.80
C VAL A 73 -3.24 -8.77 5.18
N ARG A 74 -4.05 -9.65 4.58
CA ARG A 74 -3.53 -10.84 3.87
C ARG A 74 -2.60 -10.46 2.72
N CYS A 75 -2.89 -9.37 2.03
CA CYS A 75 -2.03 -8.83 0.99
C CYS A 75 -0.66 -8.42 1.56
N ALA A 76 -0.64 -7.70 2.69
CA ALA A 76 0.57 -7.30 3.38
C ALA A 76 1.41 -8.50 3.87
N GLU A 77 0.76 -9.55 4.37
CA GLU A 77 1.42 -10.79 4.79
C GLU A 77 2.10 -11.49 3.61
N LEU A 78 1.42 -11.60 2.47
CA LEU A 78 1.97 -12.22 1.26
C LEU A 78 3.12 -11.43 0.64
N LEU A 79 3.10 -10.11 0.78
CA LEU A 79 4.17 -9.21 0.34
C LEU A 79 5.31 -9.13 1.36
N LEU A 80 5.27 -9.91 2.44
CA LEU A 80 6.30 -9.98 3.48
C LEU A 80 6.64 -8.60 4.05
N LEU A 81 5.63 -7.75 4.26
CA LEU A 81 5.81 -6.41 4.82
C LEU A 81 6.24 -6.48 6.28
N THR A 82 7.20 -5.62 6.66
CA THR A 82 7.53 -5.41 8.07
C THR A 82 6.33 -4.83 8.82
N PRO A 83 6.27 -4.89 10.16
CA PRO A 83 5.18 -4.31 10.92
C PRO A 83 4.96 -2.82 10.61
N GLU A 84 6.04 -2.06 10.46
CA GLU A 84 6.00 -0.63 10.15
C GLU A 84 5.44 -0.38 8.73
N GLU A 85 5.89 -1.17 7.75
CA GLU A 85 5.41 -1.10 6.36
C GLU A 85 3.94 -1.51 6.25
N ARG A 86 3.52 -2.49 7.06
CA ARG A 86 2.12 -2.92 7.13
C ARG A 86 1.24 -1.83 7.70
N ASP A 87 1.67 -1.16 8.76
CA ASP A 87 0.95 -0.04 9.35
C ASP A 87 0.83 1.11 8.35
N GLU A 88 1.90 1.43 7.62
CA GLU A 88 1.88 2.42 6.53
C GLU A 88 0.91 2.01 5.41
N PHE A 89 0.94 0.74 5.01
CA PHE A 89 0.08 0.18 3.96
C PHE A 89 -1.41 0.19 4.35
N LEU A 90 -1.72 -0.14 5.61
CA LEU A 90 -3.07 -0.09 6.16
C LEU A 90 -3.57 1.35 6.28
N LEU A 91 -2.73 2.27 6.76
CA LEU A 91 -3.05 3.69 6.83
C LEU A 91 -3.34 4.29 5.45
N ALA A 92 -2.53 3.95 4.44
CA ALA A 92 -2.74 4.39 3.06
C ALA A 92 -4.04 3.84 2.46
N ALA A 93 -4.45 2.63 2.86
CA ALA A 93 -5.74 2.03 2.50
C ALA A 93 -6.93 2.60 3.30
N GLY A 94 -6.69 3.43 4.32
CA GLY A 94 -7.69 4.03 5.19
C GLY A 94 -8.16 3.14 6.36
N PHE A 95 -7.31 2.21 6.80
CA PHE A 95 -7.54 1.34 7.95
C PHE A 95 -6.62 1.69 9.13
N SER A 96 -7.03 1.28 10.34
CA SER A 96 -6.21 1.41 11.54
C SER A 96 -4.98 0.49 11.49
N PRO A 97 -3.81 0.94 11.98
CA PRO A 97 -2.60 0.13 12.07
C PRO A 97 -2.83 -1.10 12.97
N ASP A 98 -2.08 -2.18 12.71
CA ASP A 98 -2.12 -3.40 13.52
C ASP A 98 -1.30 -3.22 14.81
N THR A 99 -0.22 -2.43 14.77
CA THR A 99 0.53 -2.11 15.98
C THR A 99 -0.23 -1.05 16.78
N PRO A 100 -0.61 -1.31 18.05
CA PRO A 100 -1.13 -0.25 18.89
C PRO A 100 -0.05 0.84 19.00
N PRO A 101 -0.40 2.13 18.81
CA PRO A 101 0.57 3.20 18.98
C PRO A 101 1.14 3.06 20.39
N ILE A 102 2.43 2.73 20.50
CA ILE A 102 3.11 2.62 21.78
C ILE A 102 2.93 3.98 22.45
N PRO A 103 2.18 4.06 23.57
CA PRO A 103 2.06 5.30 24.32
C PRO A 103 3.37 5.43 25.10
N GLU A 104 4.39 6.01 24.48
CA GLU A 104 5.50 6.52 25.26
C GLU A 104 5.00 7.75 26.02
N GLU A 105 4.79 7.52 27.32
CA GLU A 105 4.53 8.49 28.39
C GLU A 105 3.11 9.10 28.51
N THR A 106 2.22 8.36 29.17
CA THR A 106 1.58 8.86 30.40
C THR A 106 1.06 7.70 31.25
N SER A 107 1.77 7.53 32.36
CA SER A 107 1.27 7.18 33.69
C SER A 107 0.41 5.93 33.86
N ALA A 108 1.05 4.95 34.49
CA ALA A 108 0.44 3.96 35.36
C ALA A 108 -0.92 4.38 35.95
N ILE A 109 -1.96 3.59 35.68
CA ILE A 109 -2.79 2.98 36.73
C ILE A 109 -3.21 1.61 36.18
N ALA A 110 -2.49 0.59 36.64
CA ALA A 110 -3.06 -0.73 36.81
C ALA A 110 -4.04 -0.65 37.97
N THR A 111 -5.34 -0.75 37.68
CA THR A 111 -6.33 -1.23 38.64
C THR A 111 -7.31 -2.11 37.88
N ILE A 112 -7.01 -3.41 37.82
CA ILE A 112 -8.02 -4.47 37.74
C ILE A 112 -8.21 -4.91 39.19
N PRO A 113 -9.44 -4.86 39.72
CA PRO A 113 -10.08 -6.12 40.06
C PRO A 113 -11.56 -6.09 39.65
N GLU A 114 -12.00 -7.11 38.92
CA GLU A 114 -12.83 -8.15 39.54
C GLU A 114 -14.27 -7.68 39.81
N ALA A 115 -15.18 -7.94 38.88
CA ALA A 115 -16.57 -8.17 39.22
C ALA A 115 -17.15 -9.17 38.22
N ALA A 116 -17.12 -10.42 38.66
CA ALA A 116 -18.00 -11.50 38.28
C ALA A 116 -19.32 -11.06 37.60
N SER A 117 -19.64 -11.67 36.46
CA SER A 117 -20.74 -12.63 36.46
C SER A 117 -20.74 -13.51 35.20
N PRO A 118 -20.73 -14.85 35.33
CA PRO A 118 -20.95 -15.77 34.24
C PRO A 118 -22.45 -15.89 33.96
N GLY A 119 -22.87 -15.53 32.75
CA GLY A 119 -24.27 -15.60 32.32
C GLY A 119 -24.39 -16.26 30.94
N THR A 120 -24.38 -17.59 30.96
CA THR A 120 -25.01 -18.59 30.06
C THR A 120 -25.21 -18.28 28.56
N PRO A 121 -24.84 -19.22 27.66
CA PRO A 121 -25.07 -19.13 26.23
C PRO A 121 -26.55 -19.38 25.89
N VAL A 122 -27.11 -18.60 24.97
CA VAL A 122 -28.31 -19.00 24.23
C VAL A 122 -28.08 -18.74 22.75
N SER A 123 -27.76 -19.82 22.04
CA SER A 123 -27.90 -19.95 20.60
C SER A 123 -29.37 -19.98 20.22
N THR A 124 -29.84 -19.02 19.44
CA THR A 124 -31.11 -18.98 18.69
C THR A 124 -30.85 -17.88 17.65
N GLU A 125 -30.79 -18.08 16.35
CA GLU A 125 -31.76 -18.74 15.49
C GLU A 125 -31.09 -19.03 14.14
N ILE A 126 -30.96 -20.31 13.78
CA ILE A 126 -30.60 -20.71 12.42
C ILE A 126 -31.89 -20.62 11.61
N ILE A 127 -32.14 -19.47 10.98
CA ILE A 127 -33.16 -19.37 9.94
C ILE A 127 -32.52 -19.84 8.64
N ALA A 128 -32.80 -21.10 8.33
CA ALA A 128 -32.52 -21.71 7.04
C ALA A 128 -33.25 -20.95 5.93
N VAL A 129 -32.49 -20.27 5.07
CA VAL A 129 -32.98 -19.83 3.76
C VAL A 129 -32.97 -21.07 2.85
N PRO A 130 -34.11 -21.46 2.23
CA PRO A 130 -34.18 -22.62 1.36
C PRO A 130 -33.30 -22.45 0.11
N PRO A 131 -32.75 -23.54 -0.45
CA PRO A 131 -31.95 -23.51 -1.67
C PRO A 131 -32.86 -23.20 -2.87
N ALA A 132 -32.69 -22.02 -3.47
CA ALA A 132 -33.31 -21.71 -4.75
C ALA A 132 -32.63 -22.53 -5.88
N PRO A 133 -33.41 -23.07 -6.83
CA PRO A 133 -32.92 -24.01 -7.84
C PRO A 133 -31.99 -23.36 -8.85
N ILE A 134 -31.00 -24.16 -9.26
CA ILE A 134 -30.04 -23.93 -10.32
C ILE A 134 -30.79 -23.63 -11.63
N ALA A 135 -30.56 -22.46 -12.22
CA ALA A 135 -30.81 -22.21 -13.64
C ALA A 135 -29.46 -21.95 -14.33
N PRO A 136 -29.06 -22.76 -15.32
CA PRO A 136 -27.90 -22.51 -16.16
C PRO A 136 -28.26 -21.59 -17.34
N SER A 137 -27.25 -20.91 -17.87
CA SER A 137 -27.25 -20.12 -19.12
C SER A 137 -27.56 -18.63 -18.96
N GLU A 138 -26.53 -17.80 -19.06
CA GLU A 138 -26.34 -16.90 -20.22
C GLU A 138 -24.99 -16.17 -20.05
N GLU A 139 -24.00 -16.61 -20.82
CA GLU A 139 -22.72 -15.94 -21.01
C GLU A 139 -22.86 -14.98 -22.22
N PRO A 140 -22.90 -13.66 -22.04
CA PRO A 140 -22.78 -12.73 -23.16
C PRO A 140 -21.30 -12.54 -23.54
N PRO A 141 -20.90 -12.76 -24.81
CA PRO A 141 -19.53 -12.60 -25.26
C PRO A 141 -19.22 -11.11 -25.41
N GLY A 142 -18.51 -10.55 -24.44
CA GLY A 142 -18.04 -9.17 -24.45
C GLY A 142 -16.63 -9.08 -23.89
N LEU A 143 -15.64 -9.44 -24.71
CA LEU A 143 -14.23 -9.22 -24.38
C LEU A 143 -14.00 -7.76 -23.97
N PRO A 144 -13.46 -7.48 -22.76
CA PRO A 144 -13.03 -6.14 -22.41
C PRO A 144 -11.82 -5.76 -23.26
N ARG A 145 -12.00 -4.75 -24.12
CA ARG A 145 -10.94 -4.13 -24.92
C ARG A 145 -9.83 -3.63 -23.99
N ALA A 146 -8.63 -4.16 -24.22
CA ALA A 146 -7.42 -3.83 -23.51
C ALA A 146 -7.09 -2.32 -23.55
N SER A 147 -7.21 -1.65 -22.40
CA SER A 147 -6.59 -0.35 -22.13
C SER A 147 -5.30 -0.49 -21.27
N PHE A 148 -4.90 -1.72 -20.97
CA PHE A 148 -3.76 -2.07 -20.09
C PHE A 148 -2.38 -1.67 -20.61
N LEU A 149 -2.20 -1.41 -21.91
CA LEU A 149 -0.87 -1.29 -22.52
C LEU A 149 -0.39 0.14 -22.76
N ARG A 150 -1.24 1.17 -22.58
CA ARG A 150 -0.84 2.55 -22.88
C ARG A 150 0.08 3.20 -21.84
N ARG A 151 0.10 2.70 -20.60
CA ARG A 151 0.94 3.27 -19.52
C ARG A 151 2.27 2.52 -19.30
N TRP A 152 2.41 1.29 -19.83
CA TRP A 152 3.62 0.47 -19.67
C TRP A 152 4.75 0.82 -20.67
N GLY A 153 4.43 1.33 -21.86
CA GLY A 153 5.45 1.68 -22.87
C GLY A 153 6.30 2.91 -22.54
N LEU A 154 5.79 3.86 -21.73
CA LEU A 154 6.49 5.11 -21.43
C LEU A 154 7.60 4.97 -20.37
N ARG A 155 7.43 4.08 -19.38
CA ARG A 155 8.44 3.91 -18.30
C ARG A 155 9.53 2.90 -18.65
N LEU A 156 9.25 1.91 -19.51
CA LEU A 156 10.27 0.99 -20.03
C LEU A 156 11.23 1.67 -21.02
N GLY A 157 10.71 2.57 -21.86
CA GLY A 157 11.53 3.37 -22.79
C GLY A 157 12.47 4.35 -22.05
N LEU A 158 12.06 4.89 -20.91
CA LEU A 158 12.87 5.84 -20.14
C LEU A 158 14.08 5.20 -19.45
N LEU A 159 13.93 3.96 -18.94
CA LEU A 159 15.04 3.22 -18.34
C LEU A 159 16.07 2.78 -19.39
N ALA A 160 15.61 2.33 -20.57
CA ALA A 160 16.51 2.01 -21.69
C ALA A 160 17.23 3.26 -22.23
N ALA A 161 16.52 4.39 -22.37
CA ALA A 161 17.12 5.66 -22.77
C ALA A 161 18.11 6.19 -21.71
N SER A 162 17.78 6.07 -20.42
CA SER A 162 18.67 6.45 -19.33
C SER A 162 19.95 5.60 -19.31
N LEU A 163 19.84 4.29 -19.48
CA LEU A 163 20.99 3.40 -19.58
C LEU A 163 21.87 3.72 -20.80
N LEU A 164 21.26 4.03 -21.95
CA LEU A 164 21.97 4.44 -23.16
C LEU A 164 22.72 5.77 -22.97
N ILE A 165 22.11 6.75 -22.29
CA ILE A 165 22.76 8.03 -21.96
C ILE A 165 23.96 7.82 -21.03
N VAL A 166 23.82 6.99 -19.99
CA VAL A 166 24.92 6.70 -19.05
C VAL A 166 26.10 6.04 -19.75
N VAL A 167 25.83 5.06 -20.62
CA VAL A 167 26.87 4.40 -21.43
C VAL A 167 27.57 5.40 -22.35
N LEU A 168 26.81 6.28 -23.01
CA LEU A 168 27.36 7.27 -23.94
C LEU A 168 28.23 8.30 -23.21
N VAL A 169 27.80 8.78 -22.03
CA VAL A 169 28.61 9.67 -21.18
C VAL A 169 29.88 8.98 -20.70
N ALA A 170 29.81 7.72 -20.27
CA ALA A 170 30.99 6.97 -19.85
C ALA A 170 32.01 6.80 -20.99
N VAL A 171 31.55 6.44 -22.19
CA VAL A 171 32.40 6.34 -23.38
C VAL A 171 33.01 7.70 -23.74
N PHE A 172 32.20 8.77 -23.70
CA PHE A 172 32.67 10.12 -24.01
C PHE A 172 33.72 10.62 -23.02
N VAL A 173 33.50 10.43 -21.71
CA VAL A 173 34.47 10.80 -20.67
C VAL A 173 35.74 9.98 -20.85
N THR A 174 35.64 8.68 -21.12
CA THR A 174 36.81 7.83 -21.37
C THR A 174 37.58 8.31 -22.59
N PHE A 175 36.89 8.66 -23.68
CA PHE A 175 37.49 9.19 -24.89
C PHE A 175 38.18 10.53 -24.67
N VAL A 176 37.54 11.48 -23.99
CA VAL A 176 38.11 12.81 -23.69
C VAL A 176 39.31 12.72 -22.74
N VAL A 177 39.24 11.83 -21.75
CA VAL A 177 40.36 11.59 -20.83
C VAL A 177 41.53 10.94 -21.59
N LEU A 178 41.26 9.99 -22.49
CA LEU A 178 42.29 9.34 -23.30
C LEU A 178 42.93 10.30 -24.29
N ASP A 179 42.14 11.14 -24.95
CA ASP A 179 42.58 12.17 -25.91
C ASP A 179 43.45 13.25 -25.24
N ARG A 180 43.22 13.55 -23.95
CA ARG A 180 44.09 14.46 -23.17
C ARG A 180 45.38 13.82 -22.65
N THR A 181 45.54 12.51 -22.79
CA THR A 181 46.73 11.78 -22.30
C THR A 181 47.72 11.40 -23.41
N VAL A 182 47.40 11.70 -24.68
CA VAL A 182 48.25 11.52 -25.86
C VAL A 182 48.76 12.89 -26.33
#